data_AF-A0A7J6CKT0-F1
#
_entry.id   AF-A0A7J6CKT0-F1
#
_cell.length_a   1.000
_cell.length_b   1.000
_cell.length_c   1.000
_cell.angle_alpha   90.00
_cell.angle_beta   90.00
_cell.angle_gamma   90.00
#
_symmetry.space_group_name_H-M   'P 1'
#
loop_
_entity.id
_entity.type
_entity.pdbx_description
1 polymer ?
#
loop_
_entity_poly.entity_id
_entity_poly.type
_entity_poly.pdbx_seq_one_letter_code
_entity_poly.pdbx_strand_id
1 'polypeptide(L)'
;MPGSTANSSGSSATIPSATPSTSSSGSVRGASGTHPVEAEVSRLFAAYNNQSRTRRPARNTHTLSTYTHTFCCLGRKDASTVPSRVGKDQLQRLGLGDKRLVFRGNQDSSADFMDFILSTYPEMRDAGGFELLKISGTTHNRNLSLIPCPNQGYSVRYLKDPAVFINNSTIYIRPLQRNLNMENLLGSDSPVSLQRFPRQTP
;
A
#
# COMPACT_ATOMS: atom_id res chain seq x y z
N MET A 1 -47.13 10.98 -54.40
CA MET A 1 -46.46 12.05 -53.62
C MET A 1 -46.92 11.91 -52.19
N PRO A 2 -46.07 11.77 -51.15
CA PRO A 2 -44.60 11.68 -51.05
C PRO A 2 -44.14 10.22 -50.83
N GLY A 3 -42.87 9.79 -50.77
CA GLY A 3 -41.55 10.44 -50.83
C GLY A 3 -40.50 9.56 -50.12
N SER A 4 -39.44 9.17 -50.85
CA SER A 4 -37.99 9.05 -50.45
C SER A 4 -37.57 8.14 -49.26
N THR A 5 -36.84 7.02 -49.44
CA THR A 5 -35.43 6.72 -49.86
C THR A 5 -34.31 6.94 -48.82
N ALA A 6 -33.47 5.91 -48.62
CA ALA A 6 -31.97 5.88 -48.56
C ALA A 6 -31.43 4.95 -47.43
N ASN A 7 -30.75 3.83 -47.74
CA ASN A 7 -29.30 3.62 -48.01
C ASN A 7 -28.47 3.50 -46.70
N SER A 8 -27.56 2.54 -46.47
CA SER A 8 -26.42 2.15 -47.30
C SER A 8 -25.77 0.86 -46.75
N SER A 9 -25.37 -0.05 -47.63
CA SER A 9 -24.49 -1.19 -47.37
C SER A 9 -23.04 -0.85 -47.70
N GLY A 10 -22.10 -1.36 -46.90
CA GLY A 10 -20.66 -1.14 -47.06
C GLY A 10 -19.91 -2.31 -47.72
N SER A 11 -18.61 -2.07 -47.89
CA SER A 11 -17.50 -3.01 -48.13
C SER A 11 -17.03 -3.16 -49.58
N SER A 12 -15.77 -2.76 -49.83
CA SER A 12 -14.78 -3.68 -50.40
C SER A 12 -13.35 -3.15 -50.27
N ALA A 13 -12.46 -4.09 -49.96
CA ALA A 13 -11.04 -3.94 -49.72
C ALA A 13 -10.23 -3.89 -51.03
N THR A 14 -9.00 -3.38 -50.97
CA THR A 14 -7.93 -3.68 -51.95
C THR A 14 -6.55 -3.56 -51.29
N ILE A 15 -5.71 -4.60 -51.45
CA ILE A 15 -4.29 -4.76 -51.04
C ILE A 15 -3.40 -4.38 -52.26
N PRO A 16 -2.08 -4.01 -52.15
CA PRO A 16 -1.00 -5.01 -52.14
C PRO A 16 0.31 -4.63 -51.37
N SER A 17 1.18 -5.63 -51.28
CA SER A 17 2.51 -5.77 -50.63
C SER A 17 3.68 -5.10 -51.40
N ALA A 18 4.76 -4.71 -50.70
CA ALA A 18 6.13 -4.64 -51.25
C ALA A 18 7.24 -4.60 -50.17
N THR A 19 8.19 -5.54 -50.24
CA THR A 19 9.56 -5.49 -49.67
C THR A 19 10.56 -5.12 -50.79
N PRO A 20 11.73 -4.47 -50.55
CA PRO A 20 12.98 -5.24 -50.36
C PRO A 20 14.13 -4.57 -49.54
N SER A 21 14.94 -5.44 -48.91
CA SER A 21 16.42 -5.54 -48.81
C SER A 21 17.41 -4.33 -48.81
N THR A 22 18.12 -4.21 -47.68
CA THR A 22 19.60 -4.15 -47.42
C THR A 22 20.62 -3.45 -48.35
N SER A 23 21.41 -2.52 -47.78
CA SER A 23 22.90 -2.36 -47.80
C SER A 23 23.28 -0.87 -47.58
N SER A 24 24.40 -0.42 -47.02
CA SER A 24 25.51 -0.93 -46.21
C SER A 24 26.36 0.29 -45.77
N SER A 25 27.23 0.09 -44.76
CA SER A 25 28.52 0.79 -44.55
C SER A 25 28.59 2.07 -43.72
N GLY A 26 29.54 2.08 -42.76
CA GLY A 26 30.13 3.29 -42.18
C GLY A 26 30.27 3.29 -40.65
N SER A 27 31.41 2.82 -40.15
CA SER A 27 31.82 2.95 -38.74
C SER A 27 32.56 4.26 -38.52
N VAL A 28 32.16 5.10 -37.54
CA VAL A 28 33.07 5.89 -36.67
C VAL A 28 32.35 6.51 -35.47
N ARG A 29 33.04 6.53 -34.33
CA ARG A 29 32.61 6.98 -32.99
C ARG A 29 32.75 8.52 -32.85
N GLY A 30 31.85 9.19 -32.12
CA GLY A 30 32.11 10.52 -31.51
C GLY A 30 30.89 11.47 -31.47
N ALA A 31 30.45 11.84 -30.27
CA ALA A 31 29.31 12.71 -29.92
C ALA A 31 29.45 14.17 -30.44
N SER A 32 28.43 15.04 -30.57
CA SER A 32 27.10 15.11 -29.96
C SER A 32 26.25 16.20 -30.64
N GLY A 33 24.97 15.92 -30.87
CA GLY A 33 23.95 16.91 -31.24
C GLY A 33 22.68 16.26 -31.80
N THR A 34 22.08 15.29 -31.09
CA THR A 34 20.94 14.52 -31.62
C THR A 34 19.68 15.38 -31.72
N HIS A 35 19.09 15.41 -32.90
CA HIS A 35 17.85 16.12 -33.24
C HIS A 35 16.68 15.53 -32.42
N PRO A 36 15.67 16.33 -31.97
CA PRO A 36 14.60 15.85 -31.08
C PRO A 36 13.85 14.62 -31.62
N VAL A 37 13.69 14.55 -32.93
CA VAL A 37 13.09 13.40 -33.64
C VAL A 37 13.91 12.12 -33.45
N GLU A 38 15.24 12.24 -33.45
CA GLU A 38 16.18 11.12 -33.29
C GLU A 38 16.12 10.54 -31.85
N ALA A 39 15.85 11.40 -30.86
CA ALA A 39 15.60 10.98 -29.49
C ALA A 39 14.27 10.22 -29.34
N GLU A 40 13.22 10.64 -30.07
CA GLU A 40 11.91 9.98 -30.10
C GLU A 40 12.01 8.58 -30.70
N VAL A 41 12.69 8.47 -31.85
CA VAL A 41 12.95 7.21 -32.56
C VAL A 41 13.82 6.30 -31.68
N SER A 42 14.86 6.84 -31.04
CA SER A 42 15.70 6.06 -30.12
C SER A 42 14.91 5.46 -28.96
N ARG A 43 13.91 6.16 -28.42
CA ARG A 43 13.03 5.63 -27.37
C ARG A 43 12.10 4.54 -27.87
N LEU A 44 11.52 4.73 -29.05
CA LEU A 44 10.59 3.76 -29.67
C LEU A 44 11.29 2.45 -30.05
N PHE A 45 12.58 2.51 -30.42
CA PHE A 45 13.35 1.35 -30.87
C PHE A 45 14.44 0.88 -29.88
N ALA A 46 14.51 1.41 -28.65
CA ALA A 46 15.51 1.03 -27.64
C ALA A 46 15.43 -0.44 -27.15
N ALA A 47 14.31 -1.13 -27.35
CA ALA A 47 14.04 -2.43 -26.73
C ALA A 47 14.88 -3.60 -27.30
N TYR A 48 15.58 -3.42 -28.43
CA TYR A 48 16.54 -4.41 -28.94
C TYR A 48 18.01 -4.08 -28.66
N ASN A 49 18.33 -2.89 -28.10
CA ASN A 49 19.71 -2.46 -27.84
C ASN A 49 20.05 -2.28 -26.34
N ASN A 50 19.14 -2.66 -25.44
CA ASN A 50 19.36 -2.64 -23.99
C ASN A 50 19.84 -4.01 -23.49
N GLN A 51 21.08 -4.39 -23.79
CA GLN A 51 21.74 -5.53 -23.14
C GLN A 51 22.71 -5.10 -22.03
N SER A 52 22.52 -3.94 -21.40
CA SER A 52 23.24 -3.55 -20.18
C SER A 52 22.38 -2.86 -19.13
N ARG A 53 21.07 -2.78 -19.34
CA ARG A 53 20.16 -3.10 -18.22
C ARG A 53 20.25 -4.61 -18.05
N THR A 54 21.22 -5.05 -17.25
CA THR A 54 21.00 -6.27 -16.49
C THR A 54 19.66 -6.05 -15.78
N ARG A 55 18.60 -6.63 -16.36
CA ARG A 55 17.57 -7.26 -15.54
C ARG A 55 18.40 -8.17 -14.67
N ARG A 56 18.80 -7.69 -13.49
CA ARG A 56 19.28 -8.58 -12.45
C ARG A 56 18.21 -9.68 -12.47
N PRO A 57 18.56 -10.95 -12.72
CA PRO A 57 17.60 -12.00 -12.45
C PRO A 57 17.07 -11.66 -11.07
N ALA A 58 15.75 -11.51 -10.93
CA ALA A 58 15.16 -11.29 -9.63
C ALA A 58 15.78 -12.39 -8.79
N ARG A 59 16.75 -12.00 -7.94
CA ARG A 59 17.51 -12.97 -7.17
C ARG A 59 16.37 -13.67 -6.46
N ASN A 60 16.26 -14.98 -6.62
CA ASN A 60 15.32 -15.77 -5.87
C ASN A 60 15.84 -15.78 -4.42
N THR A 61 15.96 -14.58 -3.83
CA THR A 61 15.85 -14.38 -2.42
C THR A 61 14.47 -14.94 -2.16
N HIS A 62 14.40 -16.04 -1.44
CA HIS A 62 13.19 -16.44 -0.76
C HIS A 62 12.71 -15.19 -0.01
N THR A 63 11.85 -14.38 -0.64
CA THR A 63 11.39 -13.14 -0.03
C THR A 63 10.53 -13.63 1.10
N LEU A 64 11.04 -13.49 2.32
CA LEU A 64 10.28 -13.80 3.51
C LEU A 64 8.91 -13.16 3.35
N SER A 65 7.87 -13.98 3.46
CA SER A 65 6.50 -13.48 3.41
C SER A 65 6.40 -12.33 4.41
N THR A 66 6.03 -11.15 3.92
CA THR A 66 5.76 -10.01 4.80
C THR A 66 4.27 -9.75 4.80
N TYR A 67 3.76 -9.34 5.96
CA TYR A 67 2.41 -8.83 6.07
C TYR A 67 2.52 -7.40 6.58
N THR A 68 2.05 -6.47 5.76
CA THR A 68 2.06 -5.05 6.09
C THR A 68 0.63 -4.59 6.21
N HIS A 69 0.29 -3.96 7.34
CA HIS A 69 -1.06 -3.49 7.56
C HIS A 69 -1.09 -2.23 8.42
N THR A 70 -2.12 -1.41 8.24
CA THR A 70 -2.34 -0.22 9.07
C THR A 70 -3.19 -0.60 10.27
N PHE A 71 -2.70 -0.25 11.46
CA PHE A 71 -3.39 -0.41 12.73
C PHE A 71 -3.65 0.96 13.34
N CYS A 72 -4.78 1.12 14.03
CA CYS A 72 -5.11 2.32 14.78
C CYS A 72 -5.55 1.95 16.19
N CYS A 73 -4.81 2.38 17.20
CA CYS A 73 -5.16 2.14 18.60
C CYS A 73 -6.17 3.18 19.10
N LEU A 74 -7.21 2.68 19.75
CA LEU A 74 -8.27 3.47 20.34
C LEU A 74 -7.97 3.64 21.84
N GLY A 75 -8.13 4.85 22.37
CA GLY A 75 -7.91 5.09 23.80
C GLY A 75 -9.01 4.53 24.71
N ARG A 76 -10.19 4.21 24.18
CA ARG A 76 -11.35 3.77 24.97
C ARG A 76 -11.71 2.32 24.70
N LYS A 77 -12.09 1.59 25.76
CA LYS A 77 -12.60 0.21 25.67
C LYS A 77 -13.96 0.13 24.97
N ASP A 78 -14.81 1.16 25.15
CA ASP A 78 -16.17 1.19 24.59
C ASP A 78 -16.21 1.87 23.21
N ALA A 79 -15.09 1.89 22.49
CA ALA A 79 -15.04 2.46 21.15
C ALA A 79 -15.64 1.47 20.14
N SER A 80 -16.81 1.82 19.60
CA SER A 80 -17.57 1.03 18.61
C SER A 80 -17.72 1.73 17.27
N THR A 81 -17.23 2.96 17.14
CA THR A 81 -17.32 3.78 15.93
C THR A 81 -15.94 4.23 15.50
N VAL A 82 -15.76 4.39 14.18
CA VAL A 82 -14.51 4.92 13.64
C VAL A 82 -14.30 6.35 14.15
N PRO A 83 -13.13 6.67 14.73
CA PRO A 83 -12.84 8.01 15.23
C PRO A 83 -12.90 9.04 14.09
N SER A 84 -13.38 10.24 14.42
CA SER A 84 -13.34 11.38 13.49
C SER A 84 -11.89 11.72 13.13
N ARG A 85 -11.69 12.47 12.04
CA ARG A 85 -10.34 12.90 11.63
C ARG A 85 -9.60 13.61 12.77
N VAL A 86 -10.27 14.51 13.48
CA VAL A 86 -9.70 15.24 14.62
C VAL A 86 -9.33 14.32 15.78
N GLY A 87 -10.20 13.36 16.12
CA GLY A 87 -9.91 12.37 17.16
C GLY A 87 -8.74 11.46 16.78
N LYS A 88 -8.64 11.11 15.50
CA LYS A 88 -7.54 10.33 14.96
C LYS A 88 -6.20 11.09 15.02
N ASP A 89 -6.21 12.38 14.69
CA ASP A 89 -5.03 13.24 14.80
C ASP A 89 -4.57 13.37 16.27
N GLN A 90 -5.50 13.45 17.22
CA GLN A 90 -5.19 13.42 18.65
C GLN A 90 -4.53 12.10 19.04
N LEU A 91 -5.11 10.95 18.68
CA LEU A 91 -4.53 9.64 18.95
C LEU A 91 -3.14 9.49 18.32
N GLN A 92 -2.94 10.04 17.12
CA GLN A 92 -1.64 10.00 16.45
C GLN A 92 -0.57 10.81 17.19
N ARG A 93 -0.92 11.97 17.77
CA ARG A 93 -0.01 12.73 18.65
C ARG A 93 0.36 11.97 19.92
N LEU A 94 -0.51 11.09 20.39
CA LEU A 94 -0.29 10.23 21.56
C LEU A 94 0.43 8.91 21.21
N GLY A 95 0.84 8.72 19.96
CA GLY A 95 1.46 7.46 19.50
C GLY A 95 0.48 6.27 19.36
N LEU A 96 -0.82 6.50 19.55
CA LEU A 96 -1.89 5.50 19.43
C LEU A 96 -2.62 5.53 18.08
N GLY A 97 -2.40 6.54 17.23
CA GLY A 97 -3.12 6.67 15.95
C GLY A 97 -2.73 5.64 14.89
N ASP A 98 -2.90 6.02 13.62
CA ASP A 98 -2.53 5.14 12.50
C ASP A 98 -1.03 4.84 12.49
N LYS A 99 -0.69 3.56 12.61
CA LYS A 99 0.66 3.05 12.48
C LYS A 99 0.68 1.91 11.50
N ARG A 100 1.62 1.96 10.55
CA ARG A 100 1.83 0.89 9.59
C ARG A 100 2.80 -0.14 10.18
N LEU A 101 2.30 -1.33 10.46
CA LEU A 101 3.06 -2.43 11.03
C LEU A 101 3.48 -3.41 9.94
N VAL A 102 4.74 -3.84 9.99
CA VAL A 102 5.34 -4.75 9.02
C VAL A 102 5.81 -5.99 9.75
N PHE A 103 5.03 -7.05 9.66
CA PHE A 103 5.38 -8.38 10.16
C PHE A 103 6.30 -9.04 9.13
N ARG A 104 7.52 -9.37 9.53
CA ARG A 104 8.53 -10.02 8.68
C ARG A 104 8.63 -11.49 9.05
N GLY A 105 8.60 -12.37 8.05
CA GLY A 105 8.73 -13.81 8.25
C GLY A 105 7.41 -14.47 8.63
N ASN A 106 7.51 -15.68 9.20
CA ASN A 106 6.36 -16.52 9.50
C ASN A 106 5.90 -16.26 10.94
N GLN A 107 5.31 -15.09 11.19
CA GLN A 107 4.58 -14.83 12.46
C GLN A 107 3.23 -15.57 12.45
N ASP A 108 3.31 -16.88 12.27
CA ASP A 108 2.18 -17.81 12.37
C ASP A 108 1.84 -18.10 13.83
N SER A 109 2.82 -17.92 14.74
CA SER A 109 2.60 -18.00 16.18
C SER A 109 1.81 -16.80 16.66
N SER A 110 0.75 -17.05 17.42
CA SER A 110 -0.09 -16.01 18.01
C SER A 110 0.63 -15.23 19.12
N ALA A 111 1.55 -15.89 19.84
CA ALA A 111 2.37 -15.25 20.86
C ALA A 111 3.26 -14.17 20.24
N ASP A 112 3.97 -14.50 19.15
CA ASP A 112 4.86 -13.55 18.46
C ASP A 112 4.08 -12.34 17.93
N PHE A 113 2.89 -12.58 17.37
CA PHE A 113 2.01 -11.52 16.90
C PHE A 113 1.58 -10.61 18.05
N MET A 114 1.13 -11.20 19.16
CA MET A 114 0.69 -10.46 20.35
C MET A 114 1.85 -9.65 20.95
N ASP A 115 3.02 -10.26 21.13
CA ASP A 115 4.20 -9.61 21.68
C ASP A 115 4.67 -8.46 20.77
N PHE A 116 4.57 -8.62 19.45
CA PHE A 116 4.88 -7.55 18.51
C PHE A 116 3.92 -6.36 18.64
N ILE A 117 2.62 -6.61 18.79
CA ILE A 117 1.62 -5.56 19.01
C ILE A 117 1.85 -4.88 20.37
N LEU A 118 2.10 -5.65 21.44
CA LEU A 118 2.35 -5.10 22.78
C LEU A 118 3.67 -4.34 22.87
N SER A 119 4.72 -4.79 22.17
CA SER A 119 5.98 -4.05 22.04
C SER A 119 5.78 -2.72 21.31
N THR A 120 4.87 -2.70 20.33
CA THR A 120 4.52 -1.51 19.56
C THR A 120 3.65 -0.53 20.38
N TYR A 121 2.78 -1.05 21.24
CA TYR A 121 1.81 -0.33 22.05
C TYR A 121 1.83 -0.85 23.50
N PRO A 122 2.82 -0.45 24.31
CA PRO A 122 3.02 -1.00 25.65
C PRO A 122 1.84 -0.73 26.59
N GLU A 123 1.14 0.39 26.40
CA GLU A 123 -0.06 0.79 27.15
C GLU A 123 -1.18 -0.27 27.14
N MET A 124 -1.24 -1.10 26.09
CA MET A 124 -2.26 -2.14 25.98
C MET A 124 -2.04 -3.28 26.97
N ARG A 125 -0.81 -3.47 27.45
CA ARG A 125 -0.47 -4.46 28.47
C ARG A 125 -1.14 -4.12 29.80
N ASP A 126 -1.03 -2.86 30.20
CA ASP A 126 -1.60 -2.37 31.47
C ASP A 126 -3.14 -2.33 31.45
N ALA A 127 -3.70 -2.19 30.24
CA ALA A 127 -5.14 -2.22 30.01
C ALA A 127 -5.75 -3.64 29.92
N GLY A 128 -4.97 -4.68 30.26
CA GLY A 128 -5.43 -6.06 30.31
C GLY A 128 -5.49 -6.75 28.95
N GLY A 129 -4.73 -6.26 27.97
CA GLY A 129 -4.70 -6.77 26.60
C GLY A 129 -5.55 -5.95 25.64
N PHE A 130 -5.81 -6.54 24.48
CA PHE A 130 -6.45 -5.86 23.36
C PHE A 130 -7.37 -6.75 22.56
N GLU A 131 -8.30 -6.11 21.85
CA GLU A 131 -9.13 -6.75 20.85
C GLU A 131 -8.95 -6.03 19.51
N LEU A 132 -9.07 -6.80 18.43
CA LEU A 132 -9.01 -6.27 17.07
C LEU A 132 -10.43 -6.04 16.56
N LEU A 133 -10.65 -4.90 15.91
CA LEU A 133 -11.89 -4.58 15.23
C LEU A 133 -11.61 -4.25 13.77
N LYS A 134 -12.59 -4.57 12.94
CA LYS A 134 -12.67 -4.13 11.56
C LYS A 134 -13.83 -3.17 11.40
N ILE A 135 -13.76 -2.37 10.34
CA ILE A 135 -14.92 -1.57 9.94
C ILE A 135 -16.02 -2.52 9.48
N SER A 136 -17.22 -2.33 10.00
CA SER A 136 -18.44 -2.95 9.55
C SER A 136 -19.48 -1.85 9.35
N GLY A 137 -20.20 -1.91 8.24
CA GLY A 137 -21.18 -0.91 7.86
C GLY A 137 -20.87 -0.24 6.52
N THR A 138 -21.67 0.77 6.20
CA THR A 138 -21.66 1.46 4.92
C THR A 138 -20.84 2.76 4.99
N THR A 139 -20.63 3.41 3.85
CA THR A 139 -19.89 4.68 3.73
C THR A 139 -20.35 5.75 4.74
N HIS A 140 -21.64 5.79 5.07
CA HIS A 140 -22.23 6.79 5.97
C HIS A 140 -22.28 6.34 7.44
N ASN A 141 -22.08 5.06 7.73
CA ASN A 141 -22.06 4.54 9.09
C ASN A 141 -20.92 3.55 9.27
N ARG A 142 -19.75 4.09 9.64
CA ARG A 142 -18.52 3.31 9.84
C ARG A 142 -18.44 2.84 11.29
N ASN A 143 -19.15 1.76 11.57
CA ASN A 143 -19.08 1.08 12.86
C ASN A 143 -17.89 0.14 12.89
N LEU A 144 -17.49 -0.25 14.10
CA LEU A 144 -16.44 -1.21 14.35
C LEU A 144 -17.08 -2.51 14.85
N SER A 145 -16.81 -3.60 14.15
CA SER A 145 -17.16 -4.95 14.60
C SER A 145 -15.91 -5.66 15.07
N LEU A 146 -16.05 -6.41 16.17
CA LEU A 146 -14.98 -7.25 16.68
C LEU A 146 -14.58 -8.31 15.63
N ILE A 147 -13.28 -8.46 15.42
CA ILE A 147 -12.71 -9.59 14.69
C ILE A 147 -12.68 -10.75 15.68
N PRO A 148 -13.36 -11.88 15.40
CA PRO A 148 -13.38 -13.00 16.34
C PRO A 148 -11.96 -13.48 16.66
N CYS A 149 -11.68 -13.74 17.93
CA CYS A 149 -10.44 -14.37 18.32
C CYS A 149 -10.52 -15.87 17.99
N PRO A 150 -9.64 -16.41 17.13
CA PRO A 150 -9.62 -17.85 16.87
C PRO A 150 -9.08 -18.60 18.10
N ASN A 151 -9.35 -19.90 18.21
CA ASN A 151 -8.95 -20.72 19.38
C ASN A 151 -7.44 -20.68 19.68
N GLN A 152 -6.61 -20.46 18.65
CA GLN A 152 -5.16 -20.36 18.79
C GLN A 152 -4.65 -18.93 19.01
N GLY A 153 -5.54 -17.92 19.02
CA GLY A 153 -5.18 -16.50 19.08
C GLY A 153 -4.88 -15.87 17.72
N TYR A 154 -4.80 -14.54 17.67
CA TYR A 154 -4.55 -13.83 16.42
C TYR A 154 -3.17 -14.16 15.84
N SER A 155 -3.13 -14.52 14.57
CA SER A 155 -1.88 -14.71 13.81
C SER A 155 -1.97 -13.97 12.49
N VAL A 156 -0.82 -13.72 11.86
CA VAL A 156 -0.78 -13.11 10.52
C VAL A 156 -1.55 -13.94 9.51
N ARG A 157 -1.46 -15.27 9.60
CA ARG A 157 -2.20 -16.19 8.72
C ARG A 157 -3.71 -16.00 8.84
N TYR A 158 -4.21 -15.85 10.06
CA TYR A 158 -5.63 -15.60 10.31
C TYR A 158 -6.08 -14.25 9.76
N LEU A 159 -5.31 -13.18 9.97
CA LEU A 159 -5.68 -11.85 9.45
C LEU A 159 -5.62 -11.74 7.92
N LYS A 160 -4.82 -12.60 7.26
CA LYS A 160 -4.77 -12.71 5.79
C LYS A 160 -5.89 -13.56 5.21
N ASP A 161 -6.61 -14.31 6.04
CA ASP A 161 -7.70 -15.16 5.57
C ASP A 161 -8.83 -14.29 5.01
N PRO A 162 -9.25 -14.50 3.75
CA PRO A 162 -10.34 -13.75 3.14
C PRO A 162 -11.65 -13.83 3.93
N ALA A 163 -11.88 -14.90 4.70
CA ALA A 163 -13.07 -15.06 5.54
C ALA A 163 -13.16 -14.03 6.67
N VAL A 164 -12.05 -13.38 7.05
CA VAL A 164 -12.03 -12.33 8.07
C VAL A 164 -12.45 -10.97 7.49
N PHE A 165 -12.41 -10.80 6.16
CA PHE A 165 -12.83 -9.60 5.42
C PHE A 165 -12.15 -8.29 5.89
N ILE A 166 -10.85 -8.34 6.21
CA ILE A 166 -10.08 -7.14 6.57
C ILE A 166 -9.60 -6.39 5.32
N ASN A 167 -9.15 -7.15 4.31
CA ASN A 167 -8.58 -6.65 3.05
C ASN A 167 -7.48 -5.61 3.28
N ASN A 168 -7.67 -4.38 2.77
CA ASN A 168 -6.73 -3.27 2.94
C ASN A 168 -7.26 -2.20 3.93
N SER A 169 -8.30 -2.53 4.70
CA SER A 169 -8.92 -1.58 5.64
C SER A 169 -8.04 -1.37 6.86
N THR A 170 -8.18 -0.28 7.61
CA THR A 170 -7.47 -0.16 8.90
C THR A 170 -8.02 -1.18 9.91
N ILE A 171 -7.12 -1.90 10.60
CA ILE A 171 -7.49 -2.69 11.79
C ILE A 171 -7.46 -1.76 12.99
N TYR A 172 -8.53 -1.75 13.77
CA TYR A 172 -8.59 -0.98 15.00
C TYR A 172 -8.21 -1.87 16.18
N ILE A 173 -7.43 -1.34 17.09
CA ILE A 173 -7.05 -2.01 18.32
C ILE A 173 -7.75 -1.28 19.46
N ARG A 174 -8.55 -1.96 20.27
CA ARG A 174 -9.14 -1.38 21.49
C ARG A 174 -8.64 -2.08 22.74
N PRO A 175 -8.53 -1.36 23.87
CA PRO A 175 -8.26 -1.94 25.17
C PRO A 175 -9.37 -2.89 25.60
N LEU A 176 -9.01 -4.01 26.24
CA LEU A 176 -9.99 -5.00 26.70
C LEU A 176 -10.65 -4.60 28.03
N GLN A 177 -9.86 -4.22 29.05
CA GLN A 177 -10.36 -4.08 30.42
C GLN A 177 -10.54 -2.62 30.87
N ARG A 178 -9.63 -1.72 30.48
CA ARG A 178 -9.58 -0.32 30.96
C ARG A 178 -9.28 0.68 29.85
N ASN A 179 -9.72 1.92 30.01
CA ASN A 179 -9.36 3.01 29.11
C ASN A 179 -7.90 3.42 29.31
N LEU A 180 -7.25 3.88 28.24
CA LEU A 180 -5.90 4.41 28.31
C LEU A 180 -5.91 5.85 28.82
N ASN A 181 -4.95 6.18 29.69
CA ASN A 181 -4.79 7.52 30.22
C ASN A 181 -4.09 8.40 29.19
N MET A 182 -4.88 9.07 28.34
CA MET A 182 -4.39 9.89 27.23
C MET A 182 -3.49 11.07 27.66
N GLU A 183 -3.60 11.52 28.92
CA GLU A 183 -2.79 12.62 29.47
C GLU A 183 -1.34 12.20 29.75
N ASN A 184 -1.12 10.95 30.19
CA ASN A 184 0.22 10.43 30.46
C ASN A 184 1.04 10.25 29.17
N LEU A 185 0.37 10.09 28.03
CA LEU A 185 0.99 9.88 26.72
C LEU A 185 1.50 11.17 26.08
N LEU A 186 0.96 12.32 26.49
CA LEU A 186 1.36 13.63 25.97
C LEU A 186 2.73 14.08 26.50
N GLY A 187 3.26 13.44 27.56
CA GLY A 187 4.53 13.78 28.20
C GLY A 187 5.78 13.12 27.60
N SER A 188 5.62 12.24 26.60
CA SER A 188 6.75 11.61 25.89
C SER A 188 7.19 12.45 24.68
N ASP A 189 7.55 13.71 24.95
CA ASP A 189 8.11 14.64 23.97
C ASP A 189 9.52 14.14 23.57
N SER A 190 9.56 13.21 22.62
CA SER A 190 10.75 13.02 21.79
C SER A 190 10.58 13.92 20.58
N PRO A 191 11.44 14.93 20.38
CA PRO A 191 11.34 15.81 19.24
C PRO A 191 11.52 14.96 17.98
N VAL A 192 10.46 14.87 17.19
CA VAL A 192 10.56 14.40 15.80
C VAL A 192 11.57 15.30 15.12
N SER A 193 12.77 14.76 14.87
CA SER A 193 13.79 15.38 14.03
C SER A 193 13.18 15.69 12.67
N LEU A 194 12.64 16.89 12.56
CA LEU A 194 12.19 17.49 11.32
C LEU A 194 13.48 17.87 10.58
N GLN A 195 14.07 16.88 9.91
CA GLN A 195 15.20 17.09 9.01
C GLN A 195 14.67 17.86 7.80
N ARG A 196 14.61 19.17 8.01
CA ARG A 196 14.29 20.20 7.03
C ARG A 196 15.41 20.14 5.99
N PHE A 197 15.14 19.55 4.83
CA PHE A 197 16.04 19.67 3.69
C PHE A 197 16.20 21.17 3.36
N PRO A 198 17.43 21.68 3.19
CA PRO A 198 17.62 23.06 2.77
C PRO A 198 17.01 23.21 1.37
N ARG A 199 16.08 24.17 1.23
CA ARG A 199 15.66 24.68 -0.07
C ARG A 199 16.89 25.30 -0.75
N GLN A 200 17.39 24.65 -1.79
CA GLN A 200 18.19 25.35 -2.78
C GLN A 200 17.22 26.12 -3.69
N THR A 201 17.21 27.43 -3.55
CA THR A 201 16.70 28.34 -4.59
C THR A 201 17.80 28.57 -5.63
N PRO A 202 17.46 28.70 -6.91
CA PRO A 202 18.39 29.18 -7.93
C PRO A 202 18.74 30.66 -7.72
#